data_AF-Q759J6-F1
#
_entry.id   AF-Q759J6-F1
#
_cell.length_a   1.000
_cell.length_b   1.000
_cell.length_c   1.000
_cell.angle_alpha   90.00
_cell.angle_beta   90.00
_cell.angle_gamma   90.00
#
_symmetry.space_group_name_H-M   'P 1'
#
loop_
_entity.id
_entity.type
_entity.pdbx_description
1 polymer ?
#
loop_
_entity_poly.entity_id
_entity_poly.type
_entity_poly.pdbx_seq_one_letter_code
_entity_poly.pdbx_strand_id
1 'polypeptide(L)'
;MQNKSEDTDATQSNFGRRTWDREEYARLAQEATNHDHLANLKEGQLALLKAKYTDHHKLILEANRDKNKRVLTTGLTSYKKGKQFGFYCDICDMTFKDTLQYIDHLNHKIHQIKFEQVFGESLVADTRDNEHLDAGELAGEYKAQIAAFVRDNSTRSANEKPKRTNRVVAKDETGESDVERLLGFKSFGSSKR
;
A
#
# COMPACT_ATOMS: atom_id res chain seq x y z
N MET A 1 6.23 -16.60 -42.87
CA MET A 1 5.28 -17.74 -42.91
C MET A 1 5.04 -18.15 -41.47
N GLN A 2 3.81 -18.00 -40.98
CA GLN A 2 3.46 -18.20 -39.58
C GLN A 2 3.66 -19.66 -39.16
N ASN A 3 4.43 -19.87 -38.08
CA ASN A 3 4.47 -21.13 -37.35
C ASN A 3 3.15 -21.27 -36.59
N LYS A 4 2.31 -22.19 -37.05
CA LYS A 4 1.06 -22.58 -36.40
C LYS A 4 1.42 -23.48 -35.23
N SER A 5 1.30 -22.96 -34.01
CA SER A 5 1.45 -23.74 -32.78
C SER A 5 0.42 -24.86 -32.79
N GLU A 6 0.91 -26.09 -32.80
CA GLU A 6 0.13 -27.31 -32.78
C GLU A 6 -0.68 -27.35 -31.48
N ASP A 7 -2.00 -27.47 -31.64
CA ASP A 7 -2.93 -27.71 -30.54
C ASP A 7 -2.55 -29.03 -29.85
N THR A 8 -2.26 -28.97 -28.56
CA THR A 8 -2.00 -30.14 -27.71
C THR A 8 -3.22 -31.06 -27.75
N ASP A 9 -3.09 -32.17 -28.47
CA ASP A 9 -4.10 -33.19 -28.66
C ASP A 9 -4.47 -33.80 -27.30
N ALA A 10 -5.64 -33.41 -26.78
CA ALA A 10 -6.22 -34.03 -25.61
C ALA A 10 -6.59 -35.46 -26.01
N THR A 11 -5.77 -36.43 -25.61
CA THR A 11 -5.96 -37.88 -25.81
C THR A 11 -7.45 -38.22 -25.80
N GLN A 12 -8.03 -38.41 -26.99
CA GLN A 12 -9.45 -38.76 -27.13
C GLN A 12 -9.57 -40.25 -26.80
N SER A 13 -10.28 -40.58 -25.73
CA SER A 13 -10.72 -41.96 -25.54
C SER A 13 -11.58 -42.39 -26.74
N ASN A 14 -11.59 -43.70 -27.03
CA ASN A 14 -12.34 -44.37 -28.11
C ASN A 14 -13.86 -44.01 -28.19
N PHE A 15 -14.39 -43.29 -27.19
CA PHE A 15 -15.77 -42.81 -27.13
C PHE A 15 -15.96 -41.29 -27.34
N GLY A 16 -14.94 -40.57 -27.81
CA GLY A 16 -15.03 -39.12 -28.10
C GLY A 16 -15.22 -38.24 -26.86
N ARG A 17 -15.00 -38.79 -25.66
CA ARG A 17 -15.01 -38.04 -24.40
C ARG A 17 -13.58 -37.59 -24.07
N ARG A 18 -13.44 -36.29 -23.74
CA ARG A 18 -12.19 -35.72 -23.24
C ARG A 18 -11.78 -36.44 -21.96
N THR A 19 -10.76 -37.27 -22.05
CA THR A 19 -10.14 -37.89 -20.88
C THR A 19 -9.11 -36.95 -20.31
N TRP A 20 -9.15 -36.77 -19.00
CA TRP A 20 -8.16 -35.98 -18.27
C TRP A 20 -6.92 -36.86 -18.09
N ASP A 21 -5.78 -36.42 -18.60
CA ASP A 21 -4.53 -37.15 -18.42
C ASP A 21 -4.02 -36.96 -16.98
N ARG A 22 -3.91 -38.05 -16.23
CA ARG A 22 -3.53 -37.99 -14.82
C ARG A 22 -2.10 -37.46 -14.63
N GLU A 23 -1.21 -37.73 -15.57
CA GLU A 23 0.19 -37.33 -15.48
C GLU A 23 0.37 -35.84 -15.78
N GLU A 24 -0.28 -35.34 -16.84
CA GLU A 24 -0.31 -33.91 -17.15
C GLU A 24 -0.88 -33.10 -15.98
N TYR A 25 -2.02 -33.52 -15.43
CA TYR A 25 -2.65 -32.83 -14.30
C TYR A 25 -1.81 -32.94 -13.02
N ALA A 26 -1.10 -34.05 -12.79
CA ALA A 26 -0.16 -34.16 -11.68
C ALA A 26 1.01 -33.19 -11.83
N ARG A 27 1.57 -33.04 -13.05
CA ARG A 27 2.63 -32.08 -13.34
C ARG A 27 2.15 -30.64 -13.18
N LEU A 28 0.98 -30.32 -13.73
CA LEU A 28 0.36 -29.00 -13.61
C LEU A 28 0.08 -28.64 -12.14
N ALA A 29 -0.33 -29.61 -11.32
CA ALA A 29 -0.53 -29.40 -9.89
C ALA A 29 0.78 -29.07 -9.16
N GLN A 30 1.88 -29.76 -9.49
CA GLN A 30 3.20 -29.46 -8.94
C GLN A 30 3.69 -28.07 -9.39
N GLU A 31 3.53 -27.72 -10.67
CA GLU A 31 3.87 -26.41 -11.20
C GLU A 31 3.06 -25.29 -10.53
N ALA A 32 1.75 -25.51 -10.30
CA ALA A 32 0.89 -24.56 -9.60
C ALA A 32 1.31 -24.34 -8.13
N THR A 33 1.84 -25.37 -7.45
CA THR A 33 2.40 -25.21 -6.11
C THR A 33 3.71 -24.44 -6.08
N ASN A 34 4.51 -24.52 -7.15
CA ASN A 34 5.79 -23.81 -7.26
C ASN A 34 5.64 -22.37 -7.75
N HIS A 35 4.48 -22.00 -8.30
CA HIS A 35 4.18 -20.66 -8.78
C HIS A 35 3.87 -19.68 -7.63
N ASP A 36 4.71 -19.63 -6.61
CA ASP A 36 4.68 -18.55 -5.65
C ASP A 36 5.12 -17.26 -6.36
N HIS A 37 4.20 -16.30 -6.45
CA HIS A 37 4.46 -14.99 -7.06
C HIS A 37 5.72 -14.34 -6.47
N LEU A 38 6.00 -14.62 -5.20
CA LEU A 38 7.14 -14.12 -4.43
C LEU A 38 8.51 -14.62 -4.93
N ALA A 39 8.60 -15.84 -5.45
CA ALA A 39 9.86 -16.41 -5.95
C ALA A 39 10.35 -15.76 -7.25
N ASN A 40 9.45 -15.09 -7.98
CA ASN A 40 9.76 -14.44 -9.25
C ASN A 40 10.07 -12.93 -9.12
N LEU A 41 10.03 -12.36 -7.90
CA LEU A 41 10.40 -10.96 -7.70
C LEU A 41 11.91 -10.77 -7.73
N LYS A 42 12.34 -9.67 -8.33
CA LYS A 42 13.73 -9.22 -8.28
C LYS A 42 14.11 -8.91 -6.83
N GLU A 43 15.36 -9.18 -6.43
CA GLU A 43 15.87 -8.92 -5.08
C GLU A 43 15.58 -7.48 -4.57
N GLY A 44 15.66 -6.48 -5.46
CA GLY A 44 15.33 -5.09 -5.09
C GLY A 44 13.84 -4.85 -4.78
N GLN A 45 12.93 -5.59 -5.42
CA GLN A 45 11.50 -5.55 -5.09
C GLN A 45 11.20 -6.30 -3.79
N LEU A 46 11.94 -7.38 -3.52
CA LEU A 46 11.87 -8.12 -2.27
C LEU A 46 12.26 -7.21 -1.08
N ALA A 47 13.35 -6.45 -1.21
CA ALA A 47 13.80 -5.51 -0.17
C ALA A 47 12.76 -4.41 0.12
N LEU A 48 12.12 -3.87 -0.94
CA LEU A 48 11.07 -2.87 -0.78
C LEU A 48 9.81 -3.47 -0.13
N LEU A 49 9.47 -4.71 -0.49
CA LEU A 49 8.39 -5.45 0.15
C LEU A 49 8.67 -5.68 1.63
N LYS A 50 9.91 -6.08 1.98
CA LYS A 50 10.36 -6.22 3.37
C LYS A 50 10.14 -4.92 4.15
N ALA A 51 10.64 -3.79 3.65
CA ALA A 51 10.47 -2.49 4.30
C ALA A 51 9.00 -2.07 4.49
N LYS A 52 8.11 -2.49 3.57
CA LYS A 52 6.67 -2.24 3.68
C LYS A 52 6.02 -3.05 4.79
N TYR A 53 6.41 -4.32 4.95
CA TYR A 53 5.82 -5.22 5.93
C TYR A 53 6.46 -5.15 7.31
N THR A 54 7.68 -4.60 7.46
CA THR A 54 8.28 -4.31 8.76
C THR A 54 7.56 -3.17 9.49
N ASP A 55 7.14 -2.14 8.75
CA ASP A 55 6.45 -0.97 9.31
C ASP A 55 4.92 -1.16 9.32
N HIS A 56 4.41 -2.04 10.18
CA HIS A 56 2.97 -2.36 10.26
C HIS A 56 2.07 -1.13 10.40
N HIS A 57 2.49 -0.11 11.15
CA HIS A 57 1.70 1.12 11.32
C HIS A 57 1.58 1.94 10.03
N LYS A 58 2.66 2.08 9.26
CA LYS A 58 2.64 2.79 7.98
C LYS A 58 1.79 2.03 6.96
N LEU A 59 1.92 0.70 6.94
CA LEU A 59 1.12 -0.18 6.09
C LEU A 59 -0.38 0.01 6.32
N ILE A 60 -0.81 0.02 7.59
CA ILE A 60 -2.23 0.24 7.95
C ILE A 60 -2.67 1.64 7.55
N LEU A 61 -1.83 2.67 7.79
CA LEU A 61 -2.15 4.03 7.38
C LEU A 61 -2.33 4.13 5.87
N GLU A 62 -1.42 3.57 5.08
CA GLU A 62 -1.51 3.55 3.62
C GLU A 62 -2.75 2.82 3.13
N ALA A 63 -3.06 1.65 3.68
CA ALA A 63 -4.25 0.91 3.31
C ALA A 63 -5.56 1.64 3.67
N ASN A 64 -5.50 2.54 4.65
CA ASN A 64 -6.60 3.42 5.05
C ASN A 64 -6.64 4.76 4.29
N ARG A 65 -5.63 5.14 3.50
CA ARG A 65 -5.64 6.41 2.75
C ARG A 65 -6.66 6.40 1.61
N ASP A 66 -6.87 5.25 0.98
CA ASP A 66 -7.78 5.09 -0.16
C ASP A 66 -9.23 4.79 0.29
N LYS A 67 -9.76 5.62 1.19
CA LYS A 67 -11.18 5.52 1.59
C LYS A 67 -12.06 5.82 0.37
N ASN A 68 -13.00 4.92 0.07
CA ASN A 68 -14.02 5.04 -0.98
C ASN A 68 -13.56 4.97 -2.46
N LYS A 69 -12.29 4.71 -2.76
CA LYS A 69 -11.82 4.49 -4.15
C LYS A 69 -11.20 3.11 -4.28
N ARG A 70 -11.91 2.13 -4.82
CA ARG A 70 -11.34 0.80 -5.09
C ARG A 70 -11.81 0.25 -6.44
N VAL A 71 -10.84 -0.16 -7.24
CA VAL A 71 -11.07 -0.86 -8.51
C VAL A 71 -11.25 -2.35 -8.21
N LEU A 72 -12.38 -2.92 -8.63
CA LEU A 72 -12.60 -4.36 -8.52
C LEU A 72 -11.78 -5.07 -9.61
N THR A 73 -10.98 -6.07 -9.21
CA THR A 73 -10.32 -6.96 -10.19
C THR A 73 -11.26 -8.13 -10.46
N THR A 74 -11.61 -8.32 -11.73
CA THR A 74 -12.63 -9.26 -12.21
C THR A 74 -12.12 -10.71 -12.12
N GLY A 75 -12.36 -11.35 -10.98
CA GLY A 75 -12.05 -12.77 -10.81
C GLY A 75 -12.33 -13.19 -9.39
N LEU A 76 -13.60 -13.23 -8.97
CA LEU A 76 -14.02 -13.64 -7.64
C LEU A 76 -13.70 -15.13 -7.44
N THR A 77 -12.48 -15.43 -7.01
CA THR A 77 -12.16 -16.72 -6.41
C THR A 77 -12.86 -16.77 -5.06
N SER A 78 -13.68 -17.80 -4.82
CA SER A 78 -14.40 -18.00 -3.55
C SER A 78 -13.45 -18.26 -2.38
N TYR A 79 -12.18 -18.51 -2.67
CA TYR A 79 -11.12 -18.69 -1.68
C TYR A 79 -10.45 -17.35 -1.40
N LYS A 80 -9.95 -17.15 -0.16
CA LYS A 80 -9.25 -15.92 0.27
C LYS A 80 -8.02 -15.56 -0.57
N LYS A 81 -7.65 -16.40 -1.55
CA LYS A 81 -6.49 -16.27 -2.42
C LYS A 81 -6.85 -15.53 -3.70
N GLY A 82 -6.26 -14.36 -3.90
CA GLY A 82 -6.50 -13.46 -5.05
C GLY A 82 -6.81 -12.03 -4.62
N LYS A 83 -6.50 -11.04 -5.47
CA LYS A 83 -6.67 -9.60 -5.19
C LYS A 83 -8.15 -9.19 -5.29
N GLN A 84 -8.96 -9.67 -4.36
CA GLN A 84 -10.33 -9.24 -4.15
C GLN A 84 -10.40 -7.89 -3.42
N PHE A 85 -11.62 -7.35 -3.34
CA PHE A 85 -11.93 -6.17 -2.54
C PHE A 85 -11.56 -6.36 -1.06
N GLY A 86 -10.66 -5.52 -0.54
CA GLY A 86 -10.24 -5.52 0.86
C GLY A 86 -8.78 -5.12 1.08
N PHE A 87 -8.27 -5.41 2.27
CA PHE A 87 -6.84 -5.38 2.60
C PHE A 87 -6.16 -6.62 2.01
N TYR A 88 -5.09 -6.43 1.24
CA TYR A 88 -4.32 -7.52 0.66
C TYR A 88 -3.00 -7.73 1.41
N CYS A 89 -2.71 -8.98 1.74
CA CYS A 89 -1.41 -9.41 2.23
C CYS A 89 -0.64 -10.07 1.07
N ASP A 90 0.44 -9.43 0.62
CA ASP A 90 1.29 -9.90 -0.48
C ASP A 90 2.09 -11.15 -0.07
N ILE A 91 2.34 -11.37 1.24
CA ILE A 91 3.13 -12.52 1.74
C ILE A 91 2.29 -13.80 1.76
N CYS A 92 1.03 -13.69 2.16
CA CYS A 92 0.13 -14.83 2.31
C CYS A 92 -0.77 -15.04 1.09
N ASP A 93 -0.75 -14.11 0.13
CA ASP A 93 -1.69 -13.96 -0.97
C ASP A 93 -3.17 -13.96 -0.52
N MET A 94 -3.44 -13.39 0.66
CA MET A 94 -4.77 -13.38 1.26
C MET A 94 -5.40 -11.99 1.27
N THR A 95 -6.68 -11.91 0.95
CA THR A 95 -7.49 -10.69 1.16
C THR A 95 -8.40 -10.78 2.37
N PHE A 96 -8.51 -9.66 3.09
CA PHE A 96 -9.35 -9.47 4.26
C PHE A 96 -10.29 -8.30 4.06
N LYS A 97 -11.55 -8.45 4.46
CA LYS A 97 -12.58 -7.41 4.29
C LYS A 97 -12.52 -6.37 5.42
N ASP A 98 -12.22 -6.83 6.62
CA ASP A 98 -12.16 -6.01 7.84
C ASP A 98 -10.72 -5.71 8.26
N THR A 99 -10.52 -4.54 8.89
CA THR A 99 -9.23 -4.10 9.43
C THR A 99 -8.76 -4.99 10.59
N LEU A 100 -9.66 -5.36 11.50
CA LEU A 100 -9.33 -6.20 12.66
C LEU A 100 -8.86 -7.58 12.22
N GLN A 101 -9.54 -8.18 11.23
CA GLN A 101 -9.15 -9.47 10.68
C GLN A 101 -7.78 -9.40 9.99
N TYR A 102 -7.48 -8.27 9.34
CA TYR A 102 -6.17 -8.05 8.73
C TYR A 102 -5.04 -7.92 9.75
N ILE A 103 -5.27 -7.16 10.84
CA ILE A 103 -4.28 -6.99 11.92
C ILE A 103 -4.05 -8.32 12.65
N ASP A 104 -5.13 -9.05 12.97
CA ASP A 104 -5.03 -10.37 13.59
C ASP A 104 -4.23 -11.34 12.69
N HIS A 105 -4.46 -11.30 11.38
CA HIS A 105 -3.66 -12.07 10.44
C HIS A 105 -2.17 -11.70 10.46
N LEU A 106 -1.84 -10.40 10.46
CA LEU A 106 -0.44 -9.94 10.52
C LEU A 106 0.25 -10.39 11.81
N ASN A 107 -0.48 -10.40 12.93
CA ASN A 107 0.03 -10.84 14.22
C ASN A 107 0.05 -12.37 14.40
N HIS A 108 -0.58 -13.13 13.50
CA HIS A 108 -0.68 -14.57 13.62
C HIS A 108 0.65 -15.26 13.25
N LYS A 109 1.03 -16.30 13.99
CA LYS A 109 2.27 -17.09 13.77
C LYS A 109 2.43 -17.61 12.33
N ILE A 110 1.32 -17.96 11.69
CA ILE A 110 1.31 -18.42 10.28
C ILE A 110 1.86 -17.34 9.34
N HIS A 111 1.52 -16.07 9.58
CA HIS A 111 2.07 -14.97 8.79
C HIS A 111 3.57 -14.79 9.06
N GLN A 112 3.97 -14.85 10.33
CA GLN A 112 5.37 -14.77 10.73
C GLN A 112 6.24 -15.87 10.08
N ILE A 113 5.78 -17.13 10.11
CA ILE A 113 6.52 -18.25 9.48
C ILE A 113 6.69 -18.03 7.98
N LYS A 114 5.64 -17.55 7.30
CA LYS A 114 5.73 -17.24 5.86
C LYS A 114 6.66 -16.07 5.58
N PHE A 115 6.65 -15.04 6.43
CA PHE A 115 7.59 -13.93 6.33
C PHE A 115 9.04 -14.43 6.45
N GLU A 116 9.31 -15.26 7.45
CA GLU A 116 10.63 -15.88 7.67
C GLU A 116 11.06 -16.76 6.49
N GLN A 117 10.14 -17.52 5.89
CA GLN A 117 10.42 -18.32 4.69
C GLN A 117 10.76 -17.46 3.47
N VAL A 118 10.10 -16.31 3.31
CA VAL A 118 10.28 -15.44 2.14
C VAL A 118 11.55 -14.59 2.25
N PHE A 119 11.87 -14.07 3.44
CA PHE A 119 12.97 -13.13 3.64
C PHE A 119 14.22 -13.77 4.28
N GLY A 120 14.12 -14.98 4.84
CA GLY A 120 15.23 -15.69 5.49
C GLY A 120 15.68 -15.09 6.83
N GLU A 121 14.92 -14.12 7.37
CA GLU A 121 15.19 -13.43 8.63
C GLU A 121 13.95 -13.41 9.51
N SER A 122 14.15 -13.46 10.83
CA SER A 122 13.05 -13.31 11.79
C SER A 122 12.53 -11.87 11.81
N LEU A 123 11.20 -11.73 11.85
CA LEU A 123 10.56 -10.43 12.04
C LEU A 123 10.94 -9.83 13.40
N VAL A 124 11.10 -10.69 14.41
CA VAL A 124 11.60 -10.33 15.73
C VAL A 124 13.09 -10.65 15.78
N ALA A 125 13.92 -9.62 15.63
CA ALA A 125 15.38 -9.76 15.70
C ALA A 125 15.87 -9.87 17.16
N ASP A 126 15.23 -9.15 18.07
CA ASP A 126 15.60 -9.15 19.47
C ASP A 126 14.49 -9.79 20.33
N THR A 127 14.79 -10.96 20.87
CA THR A 127 13.94 -11.67 21.84
C THR A 127 14.45 -11.49 23.27
N ARG A 128 15.45 -10.63 23.49
CA ARG A 128 15.94 -10.35 24.84
C ARG A 128 14.84 -9.62 25.63
N ASP A 129 14.76 -9.94 26.91
CA ASP A 129 13.94 -9.18 27.83
C ASP A 129 14.50 -7.77 28.02
N ASN A 130 13.64 -6.78 28.28
CA ASN A 130 14.00 -5.37 28.42
C ASN A 130 15.09 -5.11 29.49
N GLU A 131 15.26 -6.03 30.45
CA GLU A 131 16.27 -5.95 31.51
C GLU A 131 17.71 -6.23 31.02
N HIS A 132 17.87 -6.80 29.82
CA HIS A 132 19.16 -7.11 29.22
C HIS A 132 19.69 -6.02 28.28
N LEU A 133 19.00 -4.89 28.17
CA LEU A 133 19.42 -3.77 27.34
C LEU A 133 20.46 -2.92 28.07
N ASP A 134 21.67 -2.81 27.51
CA ASP A 134 22.70 -1.96 28.07
C ASP A 134 22.33 -0.47 27.90
N ALA A 135 22.63 0.34 28.93
CA ALA A 135 22.33 1.77 28.90
C ALA A 135 23.08 2.49 27.77
N GLY A 136 24.23 1.97 27.35
CA GLY A 136 24.99 2.46 26.20
C GLY A 136 24.25 2.28 24.87
N GLU A 137 23.67 1.10 24.64
CA GLU A 137 22.87 0.79 23.45
C GLU A 137 21.62 1.68 23.39
N LEU A 138 20.89 1.79 24.50
CA LEU A 138 19.70 2.63 24.62
C LEU A 138 20.01 4.11 24.32
N ALA A 139 21.10 4.65 24.87
CA ALA A 139 21.50 6.02 24.60
C ALA A 139 21.90 6.24 23.13
N GLY A 140 22.48 5.24 22.48
CA GLY A 140 22.79 5.24 21.06
C GLY A 140 21.55 5.29 20.19
N GLU A 141 20.60 4.38 20.42
CA GLU A 141 19.34 4.32 19.67
C GLU A 141 18.49 5.57 19.89
N TYR A 142 18.40 6.06 21.13
CA TYR A 142 17.67 7.28 21.46
C TYR A 142 18.21 8.50 20.68
N LYS A 143 19.54 8.66 20.61
CA LYS A 143 20.17 9.72 19.81
C LYS A 143 19.86 9.57 18.32
N ALA A 144 19.87 8.33 17.79
CA ALA A 144 19.54 8.07 16.40
C ALA A 144 18.07 8.41 16.08
N GLN A 145 17.14 8.08 16.98
CA GLN A 145 15.73 8.44 16.86
C GLN A 145 15.51 9.95 16.89
N ILE A 146 16.15 10.68 17.82
CA ILE A 146 16.09 12.15 17.86
C ILE A 146 16.65 12.73 16.55
N ALA A 147 17.79 12.23 16.07
CA ALA A 147 18.39 12.70 14.83
C ALA A 147 17.49 12.44 13.60
N ALA A 148 16.77 11.31 13.55
CA ALA A 148 15.77 11.04 12.52
C ALA A 148 14.58 12.01 12.62
N PHE A 149 14.04 12.21 13.84
CA PHE A 149 12.95 13.14 14.08
C PHE A 149 13.30 14.59 13.70
N VAL A 150 14.49 15.06 14.08
CA VAL A 150 14.97 16.40 13.72
C VAL A 150 15.11 16.53 12.21
N ARG A 151 15.60 15.51 11.49
CA ARG A 151 15.67 15.53 10.02
C ARG A 151 14.27 15.65 9.39
N ASP A 152 13.33 14.82 9.80
CA ASP A 152 11.98 14.80 9.24
C ASP A 152 11.20 16.11 9.52
N ASN A 153 11.44 16.74 10.67
CA ASN A 153 10.77 17.98 11.06
C ASN A 153 11.47 19.24 10.55
N SER A 154 12.82 19.25 10.47
CA SER A 154 13.59 20.37 9.94
C SER A 154 13.27 20.65 8.47
N THR A 155 13.08 19.60 7.65
CA THR A 155 12.71 19.76 6.24
C THR A 155 11.28 20.29 6.05
N ARG A 156 10.39 20.06 7.01
CA ARG A 156 9.01 20.56 6.97
C ARG A 156 8.95 22.07 7.24
N SER A 157 9.72 22.59 8.19
CA SER A 157 9.80 24.04 8.44
C SER A 157 10.52 24.81 7.32
N ALA A 158 11.43 24.19 6.58
CA ALA A 158 12.17 24.88 5.51
C ALA A 158 11.40 25.00 4.17
N ASN A 159 10.37 24.17 3.94
CA ASN A 159 9.66 24.09 2.67
C ASN A 159 8.29 24.80 2.66
N GLU A 160 7.81 25.27 3.81
CA GLU A 160 6.72 26.27 3.87
C GLU A 160 7.28 27.68 3.63
N LYS A 161 7.83 27.94 2.43
CA LYS A 161 7.97 29.33 1.99
C LYS A 161 6.56 29.84 1.66
N PRO A 162 6.06 30.89 2.33
CA PRO A 162 4.76 31.45 2.00
C PRO A 162 4.81 31.87 0.53
N LYS A 163 3.85 31.39 -0.27
CA LYS A 163 3.61 31.92 -1.63
C LYS A 163 3.44 33.43 -1.47
N ARG A 164 4.46 34.20 -1.81
CA ARG A 164 4.39 35.65 -1.90
C ARG A 164 3.29 35.94 -2.92
N THR A 165 2.12 36.32 -2.44
CA THR A 165 1.14 37.00 -3.29
C THR A 165 1.85 38.24 -3.79
N ASN A 166 1.89 38.41 -5.12
CA ASN A 166 2.44 39.60 -5.74
C ASN A 166 1.63 40.80 -5.24
N ARG A 167 2.17 41.52 -4.26
CA ARG A 167 1.69 42.82 -3.82
C ARG A 167 2.04 43.80 -4.94
N VAL A 168 1.15 43.92 -5.91
CA VAL A 168 1.14 45.03 -6.86
C VAL A 168 0.96 46.30 -6.03
N VAL A 169 1.85 47.25 -6.32
CA VAL A 169 1.99 48.54 -5.66
C VAL A 169 0.68 49.33 -5.74
N ALA A 170 0.37 50.03 -4.65
CA ALA A 170 -0.80 50.85 -4.44
C ALA A 170 -1.01 51.90 -5.56
N LYS A 171 -2.25 52.01 -6.02
CA LYS A 171 -2.83 53.24 -6.54
C LYS A 171 -4.22 53.35 -5.91
N ASP A 172 -4.42 54.41 -5.12
CA ASP A 172 -5.69 54.83 -4.54
C ASP A 172 -6.79 54.83 -5.60
N GLU A 173 -7.89 54.10 -5.39
CA GLU A 173 -9.23 54.52 -5.79
C GLU A 173 -10.27 53.97 -4.78
N THR A 174 -11.15 54.88 -4.37
CA THR A 174 -12.25 54.78 -3.41
C THR A 174 -13.11 53.52 -3.59
N GLY A 175 -13.36 52.80 -2.49
CA GLY A 175 -13.99 51.48 -2.49
C GLY A 175 -15.49 51.46 -2.74
N GLU A 176 -15.93 50.58 -3.65
CA GLU A 176 -17.21 49.88 -3.57
C GLU A 176 -17.06 48.78 -2.52
N SER A 177 -17.91 48.77 -1.50
CA SER A 177 -17.84 47.80 -0.40
C SER A 177 -18.44 46.45 -0.83
N ASP A 178 -17.83 45.33 -0.43
CA ASP A 178 -18.24 43.97 -0.82
C ASP A 178 -19.72 43.64 -0.48
N VAL A 179 -20.29 44.36 0.48
CA VAL A 179 -21.71 44.29 0.85
C VAL A 179 -22.65 44.86 -0.23
N GLU A 180 -22.23 45.87 -1.00
CA GLU A 180 -23.02 46.42 -2.13
C GLU A 180 -23.08 45.43 -3.30
N ARG A 181 -21.99 44.66 -3.48
CA ARG A 181 -21.89 43.63 -4.52
C ARG A 181 -22.71 42.39 -4.21
N LEU A 182 -22.81 42.01 -2.94
CA LEU A 182 -23.59 40.86 -2.48
C LEU A 182 -25.11 41.11 -2.45
N LEU A 183 -25.54 42.36 -2.30
CA LEU A 183 -26.95 42.71 -2.14
C LEU A 183 -27.56 43.47 -3.32
N GLY A 184 -26.77 43.84 -4.34
CA GLY A 184 -27.27 44.35 -5.62
C GLY A 184 -27.91 45.74 -5.58
N PHE A 185 -27.73 46.51 -4.50
CA PHE A 185 -28.23 47.87 -4.38
C PHE A 185 -27.09 48.89 -4.48
N LYS A 186 -27.10 49.69 -5.54
CA LYS A 186 -26.26 50.89 -5.66
C LYS A 186 -26.97 52.06 -4.97
N SER A 187 -26.36 52.58 -3.90
CA SER A 187 -26.62 53.82 -3.18
C SER A 187 -27.89 54.61 -3.56
N PHE A 188 -28.86 54.70 -2.63
CA PHE A 188 -30.04 55.56 -2.75
C PHE A 188 -29.60 57.03 -2.72
N GLY A 189 -29.90 57.78 -3.79
CA GLY A 189 -29.40 59.15 -4.00
C GLY A 189 -29.65 60.09 -2.81
N SER A 190 -28.57 60.52 -2.17
CA SER A 190 -28.57 61.64 -1.22
C SER A 190 -28.73 62.95 -2.00
N SER A 191 -29.96 63.43 -2.16
CA SER A 191 -30.19 64.83 -2.51
C SER A 191 -29.94 65.69 -1.27
N LYS A 192 -29.09 66.71 -1.35
CA LYS A 192 -29.20 67.85 -0.44
C LYS A 192 -28.89 69.16 -1.16
N ARG A 193 -29.88 70.06 -1.09
CA ARG A 193 -29.75 71.51 -1.21
C ARG A 193 -28.95 72.04 -0.03
#